data_AF-A0A8S8YGC9-F1
#
_entry.id   AF-A0A8S8YGC9-F1
#
_cell.length_a   1.000
_cell.length_b   1.000
_cell.length_c   1.000
_cell.angle_alpha   90.00
_cell.angle_beta   90.00
_cell.angle_gamma   90.00
#
_symmetry.space_group_name_H-M   'P 1'
#
loop_
_entity.id
_entity.type
_entity.pdbx_description
1 polymer ?
#
loop_
_entity_poly.entity_id
_entity_poly.type
_entity_poly.pdbx_seq_one_letter_code
_entity_poly.pdbx_strand_id
1 'polypeptide(L)'
;MKSVDATVDRICSLSNDIGHTSLTVRIGDGSRTISNRLANVCLARGLKVERVDERRTSRGLLRNQHHASAARIAQMNGELVTQKLPVNPTQGEVREVQRLSRRMSGGRVTISQRLAQAVAVGRLSMEEAIGRQLQRLSY
;
A
#
# COMPACT_ATOMS: atom_id res chain seq x y z
N MET A 1 5.08 -7.61 7.71
CA MET A 1 4.43 -6.97 6.54
C MET A 1 5.23 -5.71 6.25
N LYS A 2 5.79 -5.55 5.05
CA LYS A 2 6.63 -4.36 4.76
C LYS A 2 5.73 -3.12 4.76
N SER A 3 6.16 -2.05 5.43
CA SER A 3 5.44 -0.76 5.36
C SER A 3 5.42 -0.26 3.91
N VAL A 4 4.39 0.51 3.55
CA VAL A 4 4.34 1.22 2.25
C VAL A 4 5.58 2.08 2.11
N ASP A 5 6.01 2.72 3.20
CA ASP A 5 7.19 3.59 3.24
C ASP A 5 8.47 2.80 2.96
N ALA A 6 8.66 1.67 3.64
CA ALA A 6 9.79 0.77 3.40
C ALA A 6 9.82 0.21 1.97
N THR A 7 8.65 0.08 1.33
CA THR A 7 8.55 -0.33 -0.07
C THR A 7 9.01 0.80 -0.99
N VAL A 8 8.58 2.03 -0.73
CA VAL A 8 9.03 3.20 -1.50
C VAL A 8 10.51 3.47 -1.30
N ASP A 9 11.03 3.34 -0.08
CA ASP A 9 12.47 3.47 0.19
C ASP A 9 13.28 2.47 -0.63
N ARG A 10 12.81 1.22 -0.73
CA ARG A 10 13.45 0.21 -1.57
C ARG A 10 13.36 0.55 -3.06
N ILE A 11 12.27 1.17 -3.53
CA ILE A 11 12.17 1.67 -4.91
C ILE A 11 13.21 2.78 -5.14
N CYS A 12 13.35 3.73 -4.22
CA CYS A 12 14.35 4.80 -4.28
C CYS A 12 15.79 4.26 -4.27
N SER A 13 16.09 3.25 -3.45
CA SER A 13 17.41 2.61 -3.45
C SER A 13 17.72 1.98 -4.81
N LEU A 14 16.78 1.18 -5.33
CA LEU A 14 16.93 0.53 -6.64
C LEU A 14 17.09 1.55 -7.78
N SER A 15 16.38 2.68 -7.72
CA SER A 15 16.53 3.72 -8.72
C SER A 15 17.88 4.43 -8.66
N ASN A 16 18.48 4.56 -7.48
CA ASN A 16 19.81 5.15 -7.35
C ASN A 16 20.91 4.18 -7.84
N ASP A 17 20.70 2.88 -7.63
CA ASP A 17 21.66 1.84 -8.04
C ASP A 17 21.64 1.61 -9.57
N ILE A 18 20.52 1.92 -10.23
CA ILE A 18 20.33 1.70 -11.68
C ILE A 18 20.24 3.06 -12.37
N GLY A 19 21.28 3.44 -13.12
CA GLY A 19 21.27 4.65 -13.94
C GLY A 19 20.09 4.64 -14.93
N HIS A 20 19.26 5.68 -14.89
CA HIS A 20 18.06 5.78 -15.71
C HIS A 20 17.82 7.21 -16.18
N THR A 21 17.37 7.39 -17.42
CA THR A 21 17.00 8.70 -17.96
C THR A 21 15.63 9.16 -17.47
N SER A 22 14.74 8.21 -17.16
CA SER A 22 13.40 8.47 -16.64
C SER A 22 12.89 7.31 -15.81
N LEU A 23 12.27 7.61 -14.67
CA LEU A 23 11.65 6.62 -13.78
C LEU A 23 10.15 6.89 -13.65
N THR A 24 9.35 5.86 -13.94
CA THR A 24 7.89 5.90 -13.83
C THR A 24 7.40 4.73 -13.02
N VAL A 25 6.63 5.00 -11.97
CA VAL A 25 6.01 4.00 -11.10
C VAL A 25 4.57 3.77 -11.53
N ARG A 26 4.25 2.57 -12.03
CA ARG A 26 2.88 2.19 -12.43
C ARG A 26 2.20 1.38 -11.35
N ILE A 27 0.98 1.79 -10.96
CA ILE A 27 0.21 1.18 -9.87
C ILE A 27 -1.17 0.78 -10.39
N GLY A 28 -1.56 -0.47 -10.17
CA GLY A 28 -2.87 -0.99 -10.57
C GLY A 28 -4.03 -0.65 -9.61
N ASP A 29 -5.29 -0.76 -10.09
CA ASP A 29 -6.54 -0.53 -9.31
C ASP A 29 -6.91 -1.70 -8.35
N GLY A 30 -6.02 -2.67 -8.09
CA GLY A 30 -6.35 -3.85 -7.29
C GLY A 30 -6.93 -3.55 -5.89
N SER A 31 -6.25 -2.72 -5.09
CA SER A 31 -6.75 -2.22 -3.80
C SER A 31 -6.63 -0.70 -3.77
N ARG A 32 -7.76 0.00 -3.85
CA ARG A 32 -7.79 1.47 -3.93
C ARG A 32 -7.05 2.16 -2.80
N THR A 33 -7.20 1.69 -1.56
CA THR A 33 -6.57 2.35 -0.42
C THR A 33 -5.06 2.16 -0.42
N ILE A 34 -4.57 0.94 -0.71
CA ILE A 34 -3.14 0.66 -0.77
C ILE A 34 -2.53 1.37 -1.99
N SER A 35 -3.16 1.28 -3.16
CA SER A 35 -2.69 1.92 -4.39
C SER A 35 -2.65 3.44 -4.26
N ASN A 36 -3.68 4.08 -3.71
CA ASN A 36 -3.69 5.53 -3.47
C ASN A 36 -2.61 5.94 -2.47
N ARG A 37 -2.40 5.15 -1.42
CA ARG A 37 -1.36 5.44 -0.43
C ARG A 37 0.03 5.31 -1.03
N LEU A 38 0.29 4.27 -1.83
CA LEU A 38 1.56 4.07 -2.51
C LEU A 38 1.81 5.19 -3.54
N ALA A 39 0.78 5.59 -4.29
CA ALA A 39 0.84 6.74 -5.19
C ALA A 39 1.20 8.03 -4.45
N ASN A 40 0.56 8.31 -3.31
CA ASN A 40 0.81 9.51 -2.52
C ASN A 40 2.23 9.56 -1.96
N VAL A 41 2.76 8.42 -1.48
CA VAL A 41 4.14 8.37 -0.94
C VAL A 41 5.15 8.53 -2.08
N CYS A 42 4.93 7.89 -3.23
CA CYS A 42 5.76 8.09 -4.42
C CYS A 42 5.74 9.55 -4.91
N LEU A 43 4.57 10.18 -4.99
CA LEU A 43 4.44 11.59 -5.37
C LEU A 43 5.15 12.53 -4.38
N ALA A 44 5.06 12.25 -3.08
CA ALA A 44 5.77 13.02 -2.05
C ALA A 44 7.30 12.91 -2.17
N ARG A 45 7.81 11.82 -2.76
CA ARG A 45 9.23 11.61 -3.06
C ARG A 45 9.65 12.18 -4.43
N GLY A 46 8.73 12.83 -5.16
CA GLY A 46 8.99 13.41 -6.49
C GLY A 46 9.02 12.37 -7.62
N LEU A 47 8.55 11.15 -7.37
CA LEU A 47 8.48 10.10 -8.40
C LEU A 47 7.29 10.32 -9.32
N LYS A 48 7.46 10.03 -10.61
CA LYS A 48 6.36 10.03 -11.59
C LYS A 48 5.48 8.80 -11.37
N VAL A 49 4.19 8.99 -11.11
CA VAL A 49 3.25 7.90 -10.83
C VAL A 49 2.14 7.84 -11.88
N GLU A 50 1.88 6.65 -12.42
CA GLU A 50 0.76 6.37 -13.33
C GLU A 50 -0.16 5.31 -12.72
N ARG A 51 -1.47 5.53 -12.81
CA ARG A 51 -2.48 4.58 -12.38
C ARG A 51 -3.00 3.79 -13.58
N VAL A 52 -2.89 2.47 -13.51
CA VAL A 52 -3.32 1.55 -14.58
C VAL A 52 -4.66 0.93 -14.18
N ASP A 53 -5.66 1.06 -15.05
CA ASP A 53 -6.96 0.43 -14.86
C ASP A 53 -6.93 -1.03 -15.35
N GLU A 54 -6.87 -1.97 -14.40
CA GLU A 54 -6.86 -3.40 -14.67
C GLU A 54 -8.25 -3.96 -15.05
N ARG A 55 -9.34 -3.19 -14.89
CA ARG A 55 -10.74 -3.67 -15.05
C ARG A 55 -11.06 -4.14 -16.47
N ARG A 56 -10.34 -3.67 -17.48
CA ARG A 56 -10.47 -4.17 -18.87
C ARG A 56 -9.80 -5.53 -19.11
N THR A 57 -9.15 -6.13 -18.12
CA THR A 57 -8.25 -7.30 -18.33
C THR A 57 -8.61 -8.55 -17.53
N SER A 58 -9.75 -8.57 -16.84
CA SER A 58 -10.25 -9.77 -16.12
C SER A 58 -10.70 -10.92 -17.02
N ARG A 59 -10.46 -10.86 -18.35
CA ARG A 59 -10.47 -12.05 -19.21
C ARG A 59 -9.19 -12.87 -19.01
N GLY A 60 -9.22 -13.77 -18.02
CA GLY A 60 -8.48 -15.02 -18.10
C GLY A 60 -7.17 -15.18 -17.31
N LEU A 61 -6.86 -14.35 -16.29
CA LEU A 61 -5.76 -14.72 -15.39
C LEU A 61 -6.23 -15.77 -14.38
N LEU A 62 -5.60 -16.95 -14.41
CA LEU A 62 -5.67 -17.91 -13.33
C LEU A 62 -5.20 -17.25 -12.02
N ARG A 63 -5.94 -17.50 -10.94
CA ARG A 63 -5.53 -17.17 -9.56
C ARG A 63 -4.07 -17.61 -9.35
N ASN A 64 -3.22 -16.70 -8.85
CA ASN A 64 -1.84 -16.90 -8.36
C ASN A 64 -0.65 -16.42 -9.24
N GLN A 65 -0.83 -15.65 -10.31
CA GLN A 65 0.29 -15.07 -11.08
C GLN A 65 0.56 -13.59 -10.80
N HIS A 66 0.93 -13.24 -9.56
CA HIS A 66 1.26 -11.85 -9.17
C HIS A 66 2.36 -11.21 -10.03
N HIS A 67 3.34 -12.00 -10.46
CA HIS A 67 4.41 -11.53 -11.34
C HIS A 67 3.92 -11.16 -12.74
N ALA A 68 3.00 -11.96 -13.31
CA ALA A 68 2.44 -11.70 -14.64
C ALA A 68 1.57 -10.43 -14.64
N SER A 69 0.81 -10.20 -13.56
CA SER A 69 0.08 -8.95 -13.36
C SER A 69 1.02 -7.75 -13.28
N ALA A 70 2.08 -7.84 -12.48
CA ALA A 70 3.06 -6.75 -12.35
C ALA A 70 3.73 -6.39 -13.69
N ALA A 71 4.14 -7.41 -14.47
CA ALA A 71 4.72 -7.19 -15.79
C ALA A 71 3.74 -6.53 -16.78
N ARG A 72 2.46 -6.93 -16.75
CA ARG A 72 1.42 -6.28 -17.58
C ARG A 72 1.18 -4.83 -17.19
N ILE A 73 1.06 -4.54 -15.90
CA ILE A 73 0.88 -3.17 -15.39
C ILE A 73 2.07 -2.30 -15.83
N ALA A 74 3.29 -2.83 -15.79
CA ALA A 74 4.48 -2.12 -16.23
C ALA A 74 4.47 -1.80 -17.74
N GLN A 75 3.80 -2.60 -18.58
CA GLN A 75 3.73 -2.39 -20.03
C GLN A 75 2.53 -1.53 -20.48
N MET A 76 1.54 -1.33 -19.62
CA MET A 76 0.34 -0.57 -19.96
C MET A 76 0.54 0.93 -19.72
N ASN A 77 -0.11 1.74 -20.55
CA ASN A 77 -0.22 3.17 -20.32
C ASN A 77 -1.27 3.42 -19.23
N GLY A 78 -0.88 4.14 -18.19
CA GLY A 78 -1.77 4.56 -17.11
C GLY A 78 -2.12 6.04 -17.19
N GLU A 79 -3.05 6.46 -16.35
CA GLU A 79 -3.36 7.87 -16.11
C GLU A 79 -2.33 8.45 -15.14
N LEU A 80 -1.70 9.57 -15.53
CA LEU A 80 -0.75 10.25 -14.67
C LEU A 80 -1.45 10.77 -13.41
N VAL A 81 -0.95 10.37 -12.25
CA VAL A 81 -1.43 10.88 -10.96
C VAL A 81 -0.64 12.15 -10.66
N THR A 82 -1.27 13.31 -10.81
CA THR A 82 -0.62 14.61 -10.54
C THR A 82 -0.99 15.18 -9.17
N GLN A 83 -2.02 14.64 -8.52
CA GLN A 83 -2.57 15.15 -7.27
C GLN A 83 -2.63 14.05 -6.21
N LYS A 84 -2.57 14.46 -4.93
CA LYS A 84 -2.77 13.53 -3.81
C LYS A 84 -4.17 12.93 -3.87
N LEU A 85 -4.24 11.61 -3.90
CA LEU A 85 -5.49 10.86 -3.91
C LEU A 85 -6.03 10.72 -2.48
N PRO A 86 -7.35 10.84 -2.27
CA PRO A 86 -7.93 10.58 -0.95
C PRO A 86 -7.73 9.10 -0.57
N VAL A 87 -7.22 8.88 0.64
CA VAL A 87 -7.01 7.54 1.20
C VAL A 87 -8.09 7.33 2.26
N ASN A 88 -9.25 6.85 1.83
CA ASN A 88 -10.36 6.52 2.72
C ASN A 88 -10.47 5.00 2.83
N PRO A 89 -9.92 4.38 3.89
CA PRO A 89 -9.97 2.94 4.05
C PRO A 89 -11.42 2.47 4.20
N THR A 90 -11.78 1.46 3.43
CA THR A 90 -13.09 0.80 3.53
C THR A 90 -13.19 0.01 4.84
N GLN A 91 -14.41 -0.29 5.29
CA GLN A 91 -14.61 -1.10 6.49
C GLN A 91 -13.95 -2.49 6.38
N GLY A 92 -13.93 -3.08 5.18
CA GLY A 92 -13.25 -4.35 4.92
C GLY A 92 -11.74 -4.26 5.15
N GLU A 93 -11.10 -3.20 4.66
CA GLU A 93 -9.67 -2.97 4.86
C GLU A 93 -9.33 -2.69 6.33
N VAL A 94 -10.17 -1.95 7.04
CA VAL A 94 -10.01 -1.72 8.48
C VAL A 94 -10.08 -3.05 9.24
N ARG A 95 -11.04 -3.93 8.92
CA ARG A 95 -11.12 -5.29 9.51
C ARG A 95 -9.90 -6.13 9.17
N GLU A 96 -9.40 -6.03 7.94
CA GLU A 96 -8.18 -6.75 7.55
C GLU A 96 -6.96 -6.27 8.34
N VAL A 97 -6.83 -4.97 8.58
CA VAL A 97 -5.78 -4.40 9.44
C VAL A 97 -5.90 -4.89 10.88
N GLN A 98 -7.11 -4.99 11.43
CA GLN A 98 -7.34 -5.59 12.76
C GLN A 98 -6.95 -7.07 12.80
N ARG A 99 -7.29 -7.83 11.76
CA ARG A 99 -6.92 -9.25 11.63
C ARG A 99 -5.40 -9.42 11.57
N LEU A 100 -4.71 -8.56 10.82
CA LEU A 100 -3.26 -8.52 10.72
C LEU A 100 -2.61 -8.16 12.05
N SER A 101 -3.14 -7.16 12.77
CA SER A 101 -2.71 -6.82 14.13
C SER A 101 -2.82 -8.02 15.06
N ARG A 102 -3.93 -8.75 15.02
CA ARG A 102 -4.12 -9.95 15.84
C ARG A 102 -3.09 -11.02 15.48
N ARG A 103 -2.81 -11.24 14.20
CA ARG A 103 -1.79 -12.19 13.74
C ARG A 103 -0.39 -11.79 14.21
N MET A 104 -0.03 -10.51 14.08
CA MET A 104 1.30 -9.99 14.41
C MET A 104 1.55 -9.99 15.92
N SER A 105 0.52 -9.78 16.73
CA SER A 105 0.60 -9.92 18.19
C SER A 105 0.51 -11.37 18.69
N GLY A 106 0.56 -12.38 17.81
CA GLY A 106 0.44 -13.78 18.19
C GLY A 106 -0.94 -14.16 18.75
N GLY A 107 -1.98 -13.44 18.36
CA GLY A 107 -3.36 -13.63 18.83
C GLY A 107 -3.74 -12.82 20.06
N ARG A 108 -2.79 -12.08 20.64
CA ARG A 108 -2.94 -11.44 21.96
C ARG A 108 -3.72 -10.13 21.91
N VAL A 109 -3.61 -9.37 20.82
CA VAL A 109 -4.17 -8.01 20.74
C VAL A 109 -4.77 -7.69 19.37
N THR A 110 -6.02 -7.23 19.40
CA THR A 110 -6.68 -6.61 18.26
C THR A 110 -6.74 -5.10 18.49
N ILE A 111 -6.12 -4.31 17.61
CA ILE A 111 -6.18 -2.85 17.69
C ILE A 111 -7.60 -2.32 17.46
N SER A 112 -7.94 -1.24 18.14
CA SER A 112 -9.22 -0.55 17.97
C SER A 112 -9.44 -0.05 16.54
N GLN A 113 -10.70 0.16 16.14
CA GLN A 113 -11.05 0.64 14.78
C GLN A 113 -10.36 1.96 14.43
N ARG A 114 -10.24 2.89 15.38
CA ARG A 114 -9.54 4.17 15.19
C ARG A 114 -8.05 3.98 14.90
N LEU A 115 -7.38 3.07 15.63
CA LEU A 115 -5.98 2.73 15.38
C LEU A 115 -5.82 1.99 14.05
N ALA A 116 -6.72 1.07 13.72
CA ALA A 116 -6.72 0.37 12.44
C ALA A 116 -6.91 1.32 11.26
N GLN A 117 -7.81 2.31 11.38
CA GLN A 117 -7.96 3.38 10.40
C GLN A 117 -6.67 4.20 10.26
N ALA A 118 -6.06 4.61 11.37
CA ALA A 118 -4.80 5.35 11.38
C ALA A 118 -3.66 4.57 10.70
N VAL A 119 -3.59 3.26 10.92
CA VAL A 119 -2.63 2.36 10.24
C VAL A 119 -2.95 2.24 8.75
N ALA A 120 -4.23 2.12 8.39
CA ALA A 120 -4.65 2.00 6.99
C ALA A 120 -4.32 3.26 6.18
N VAL A 121 -4.57 4.45 6.75
CA VAL A 121 -4.20 5.74 6.11
C VAL A 121 -2.70 6.03 6.17
N GLY A 122 -1.94 5.30 6.99
CA GLY A 122 -0.49 5.45 7.11
C GLY A 122 -0.01 6.54 8.06
N ARG A 123 -0.85 6.93 9.02
CA ARG A 123 -0.45 7.81 10.12
C ARG A 123 0.28 7.08 11.24
N LEU A 124 0.11 5.76 11.32
CA LEU A 124 0.75 4.90 12.31
C LEU A 124 1.26 3.61 11.65
N SER A 125 2.36 3.08 12.17
CA SER A 125 2.79 1.73 11.86
C SER A 125 1.94 0.70 12.60
N MET A 126 1.93 -0.54 12.11
CA MET A 126 1.21 -1.64 12.77
C MET A 126 1.79 -1.92 14.17
N GLU A 127 3.11 -1.82 14.32
CA GLU A 127 3.81 -2.00 15.60
C GLU A 127 3.46 -0.89 16.59
N GLU A 128 3.48 0.37 16.15
CA GLU A 128 3.08 1.52 16.98
C GLU A 128 1.63 1.40 17.44
N ALA A 129 0.73 0.96 16.55
CA ALA A 129 -0.66 0.77 16.88
C ALA A 129 -0.88 -0.35 17.91
N ILE A 130 -0.15 -1.47 17.78
CA ILE A 130 -0.19 -2.56 18.77
C ILE A 130 0.38 -2.08 20.11
N GLY A 131 1.50 -1.35 20.10
CA GLY A 131 2.12 -0.79 21.31
C GLY A 131 1.19 0.17 22.06
N ARG A 132 0.53 1.09 21.36
CA ARG A 132 -0.49 1.99 21.95
C ARG A 132 -1.70 1.23 22.50
N GLN A 133 -2.12 0.17 21.82
CA GLN A 133 -3.24 -0.66 22.29
C GLN A 133 -2.85 -1.42 23.56
N LEU A 134 -1.61 -1.91 23.67
CA LEU A 134 -1.07 -2.58 24.86
C LEU A 134 -0.93 -1.61 26.04
N GLN A 135 -0.37 -0.42 25.84
CA GLN A 135 -0.28 0.60 26.89
C GLN A 135 -1.65 0.96 27.47
N ARG A 136 -2.68 1.00 26.62
CA ARG A 136 -4.06 1.29 27.04
C ARG A 136 -4.73 0.14 27.81
N LEU A 137 -4.19 -1.08 27.75
CA LEU A 137 -4.65 -2.25 28.50
C LEU A 137 -3.88 -2.43 29.83
N SER A 138 -2.74 -1.75 30.00
CA SER A 138 -1.91 -1.80 31.21
C SER A 138 -2.27 -0.75 32.27
N TYR A 139 -3.40 -0.06 32.10
CA TYR A 139 -3.99 0.86 33.07
C TYR A 139 -5.43 0.41 33.36
#